data_AF-A0A552WT94-F1
#
_entry.id   AF-A0A552WT94-F1
#
_cell.length_a   1.000
_cell.length_b   1.000
_cell.length_c   1.000
_cell.angle_alpha   90.00
_cell.angle_beta   90.00
_cell.angle_gamma   90.00
#
_symmetry.space_group_name_H-M   'P 1'
#
loop_
_entity.id
_entity.type
_entity.pdbx_description
1 polymer ?
#
loop_
_entity_poly.entity_id
_entity_poly.type
_entity_poly.pdbx_seq_one_letter_code
_entity_poly.pdbx_strand_id
1 'polypeptide(L)'
;MTTTRRTLIAVAVTAVLALGACADDGTPDLGEVSASVSSAVEGARGSIDDARGAVEDLKGQLEGLSSDEARAKVQDAIDASSKAIDDARQALEQADGAEARADAEQALKDAKAKLDEAGASAGAAAEGALDDLSTKIDGLVADLQGAS
;
A
#
# COMPACT_ATOMS: atom_id res chain seq x y z
N MET A 1 24.75 -16.20 34.38
CA MET A 1 23.96 -16.87 33.33
C MET A 1 24.45 -16.37 31.99
N THR A 2 24.61 -17.31 31.07
CA THR A 2 25.36 -17.31 29.81
C THR A 2 24.91 -16.26 28.78
N THR A 3 25.90 -15.46 28.38
CA THR A 3 26.23 -14.90 27.05
C THR A 3 25.32 -15.26 25.87
N THR A 4 24.97 -14.28 25.03
CA THR A 4 24.92 -14.46 23.57
C THR A 4 25.29 -13.15 22.88
N ARG A 5 26.50 -13.13 22.29
CA ARG A 5 26.99 -12.10 21.38
C ARG A 5 26.23 -12.26 20.06
N ARG A 6 25.55 -11.21 19.59
CA ARG A 6 24.98 -11.17 18.24
C ARG A 6 26.10 -10.94 17.24
N THR A 7 26.52 -12.02 16.61
CA THR A 7 27.46 -12.08 15.49
C THR A 7 26.83 -11.37 14.29
N LEU A 8 27.47 -10.29 13.83
CA LEU A 8 27.20 -9.68 12.52
C LEU A 8 27.68 -10.67 11.45
N ILE A 9 26.74 -11.25 10.71
CA ILE A 9 27.05 -12.06 9.52
C ILE A 9 26.92 -11.13 8.32
N ALA A 10 28.07 -10.70 7.79
CA ALA A 10 28.17 -10.05 6.49
C ALA A 10 27.86 -11.11 5.41
N VAL A 11 26.70 -11.00 4.77
CA VAL A 11 26.35 -11.83 3.62
C VAL A 11 27.03 -11.24 2.38
N ALA A 12 28.09 -11.91 1.93
CA ALA A 12 28.75 -11.60 0.68
C ALA A 12 27.83 -12.02 -0.49
N VAL A 13 27.23 -11.05 -1.17
CA VAL A 13 26.52 -11.27 -2.44
C VAL A 13 27.56 -11.67 -3.49
N THR A 14 27.65 -12.96 -3.76
CA THR A 14 28.49 -13.51 -4.82
C THR A 14 27.66 -13.51 -6.11
N ALA A 15 27.85 -12.48 -6.93
CA ALA A 15 27.34 -12.44 -8.29
C ALA A 15 28.10 -13.46 -9.15
N VAL A 16 27.57 -14.69 -9.22
CA VAL A 16 28.01 -15.68 -10.23
C VAL A 16 27.17 -15.42 -11.49
N LEU A 17 27.70 -14.56 -12.37
CA LEU A 17 27.28 -14.49 -13.77
C LEU A 17 27.76 -15.76 -14.46
N ALA A 18 26.95 -16.83 -14.38
CA ALA A 18 27.08 -17.95 -15.27
C ALA A 18 26.58 -17.51 -16.65
N LEU A 19 27.53 -17.09 -17.51
CA LEU A 19 27.30 -16.98 -18.95
C LEU A 19 27.06 -18.39 -19.52
N GLY A 20 25.82 -18.85 -19.43
CA GLY A 20 25.26 -19.93 -20.24
C GLY A 20 24.69 -19.34 -21.53
N ALA A 21 25.29 -19.72 -22.65
CA ALA A 21 24.98 -19.23 -23.98
C ALA A 21 23.62 -19.74 -24.54
N CYS A 22 22.92 -18.83 -25.23
CA CYS A 22 22.10 -18.98 -26.44
C CYS A 22 21.09 -20.14 -26.56
N ALA A 23 19.78 -19.81 -26.45
CA ALA A 23 18.84 -19.77 -27.58
C ALA A 23 17.38 -19.60 -27.10
N ASP A 24 16.89 -18.35 -27.03
CA ASP A 24 15.53 -17.89 -27.43
C ASP A 24 15.52 -16.37 -27.16
N ASP A 25 15.85 -15.59 -28.18
CA ASP A 25 16.21 -14.16 -28.11
C ASP A 25 14.96 -13.28 -27.92
N GLY A 26 14.30 -13.41 -26.78
CA GLY A 26 13.42 -12.40 -26.21
C GLY A 26 14.20 -11.58 -25.20
N THR A 27 15.21 -10.81 -25.64
CA THR A 27 15.75 -9.75 -24.77
C THR A 27 14.56 -8.86 -24.43
N PRO A 28 14.12 -8.76 -23.16
CA PRO A 28 12.98 -7.93 -22.81
C PRO A 28 13.27 -6.53 -23.33
N ASP A 29 12.45 -6.08 -24.27
CA ASP A 29 12.60 -4.77 -24.86
C ASP A 29 12.47 -3.77 -23.71
N LEU A 30 13.57 -3.10 -23.39
CA LEU A 30 13.60 -2.15 -22.27
C LEU A 30 12.57 -1.02 -22.49
N GLY A 31 12.17 -0.76 -23.74
CA GLY A 31 11.07 0.12 -24.09
C GLY A 31 9.71 -0.43 -23.66
N GLU A 32 9.43 -1.72 -23.89
CA GLU A 32 8.18 -2.37 -23.44
C GLU A 32 8.08 -2.45 -21.91
N VAL A 33 9.20 -2.79 -21.24
CA VAL A 33 9.26 -2.83 -19.77
C VAL A 33 9.05 -1.45 -19.16
N SER A 34 9.73 -0.41 -19.70
CA SER A 34 9.58 0.96 -19.19
C SER A 34 8.17 1.53 -19.43
N ALA A 35 7.55 1.24 -20.57
CA ALA A 35 6.16 1.62 -20.84
C ALA A 35 5.19 0.94 -19.86
N SER A 36 5.41 -0.34 -19.58
CA SER A 36 4.59 -1.11 -18.62
C SER A 36 4.70 -0.57 -17.20
N VAL A 37 5.93 -0.28 -16.74
CA VAL A 37 6.16 0.33 -15.41
C VAL A 37 5.56 1.74 -15.32
N SER A 38 5.69 2.56 -16.37
CA SER A 38 5.04 3.88 -16.41
C SER A 38 3.53 3.77 -16.25
N SER A 39 2.90 2.88 -17.03
CA SER A 39 1.46 2.65 -16.95
C SER A 39 1.03 2.14 -15.57
N ALA A 40 1.82 1.28 -14.93
CA ALA A 40 1.56 0.78 -13.59
C ALA A 40 1.63 1.91 -12.55
N VAL A 41 2.63 2.78 -12.64
CA VAL A 41 2.77 3.95 -11.75
C VAL A 41 1.63 4.95 -11.96
N GLU A 42 1.20 5.17 -13.21
CA GLU A 42 0.05 6.02 -13.51
C GLU A 42 -1.26 5.43 -12.97
N GLY A 43 -1.46 4.12 -13.09
CA GLY A 43 -2.57 3.39 -12.46
C GLY A 43 -2.57 3.57 -10.94
N ALA A 44 -1.43 3.33 -10.30
CA ALA A 44 -1.28 3.48 -8.86
C ALA A 44 -1.58 4.93 -8.38
N ARG A 45 -1.21 5.94 -9.17
CA ARG A 45 -1.57 7.34 -8.89
C ARG A 45 -3.08 7.59 -8.98
N GLY A 46 -3.75 7.02 -9.98
CA GLY A 46 -5.21 7.07 -10.08
C GLY A 46 -5.87 6.44 -8.86
N SER A 47 -5.42 5.26 -8.44
CA SER A 47 -5.91 4.57 -7.24
C SER A 47 -5.69 5.38 -5.95
N ILE A 48 -4.57 6.12 -5.85
CA ILE A 48 -4.33 7.05 -4.73
C ILE A 48 -5.38 8.17 -4.69
N ASP A 49 -5.67 8.79 -5.83
CA ASP A 49 -6.64 9.88 -5.90
C ASP A 49 -8.05 9.38 -5.57
N ASP A 50 -8.43 8.20 -6.07
CA ASP A 50 -9.70 7.56 -5.75
C ASP A 50 -9.82 7.19 -4.26
N ALA A 51 -8.75 6.65 -3.67
CA ALA A 51 -8.68 6.33 -2.24
C ALA A 51 -8.78 7.58 -1.37
N ARG A 52 -8.12 8.68 -1.76
CA ARG A 52 -8.26 9.98 -1.08
C ARG A 52 -9.69 10.50 -1.15
N GLY A 53 -10.35 10.39 -2.30
CA GLY A 53 -11.76 10.75 -2.44
C GLY A 53 -12.66 9.96 -1.47
N ALA A 54 -12.46 8.64 -1.37
CA ALA A 54 -13.19 7.81 -0.40
C ALA A 54 -12.94 8.21 1.06
N VAL A 55 -11.70 8.58 1.41
CA VAL A 55 -11.38 9.09 2.74
C VAL A 55 -12.15 10.38 3.03
N GLU A 56 -12.23 11.30 2.08
CA GLU A 56 -12.98 12.55 2.23
C GLU A 56 -14.49 12.31 2.37
N ASP A 57 -15.04 11.40 1.57
CA ASP A 57 -16.44 10.99 1.66
C ASP A 57 -16.76 10.34 3.02
N LEU A 58 -15.86 9.50 3.52
CA LEU A 58 -16.01 8.86 4.83
C LEU A 58 -15.90 9.88 5.98
N LYS A 59 -15.00 10.88 5.86
CA LYS A 59 -14.94 12.03 6.79
C LYS A 59 -16.25 12.82 6.81
N GLY A 60 -16.90 13.01 5.66
CA GLY A 60 -18.21 13.66 5.60
C GLY A 60 -19.32 12.90 6.32
N GLN A 61 -19.22 11.57 6.39
CA GLN A 61 -20.21 10.72 7.05
C GLN A 61 -20.01 10.59 8.57
N LEU A 62 -18.85 11.01 9.08
CA LEU A 62 -18.51 10.94 10.51
C LEU A 62 -19.51 11.67 11.41
N GLU A 63 -20.07 12.77 10.90
CA GLU A 63 -21.06 13.59 11.60
C GLU A 63 -22.39 12.84 11.79
N GLY A 64 -22.71 11.91 10.88
CA GLY A 64 -23.92 11.08 10.92
C GLY A 64 -23.87 9.95 11.94
N LEU A 65 -22.69 9.61 12.48
CA LEU A 65 -22.54 8.57 13.49
C LEU A 65 -23.03 9.06 14.86
N SER A 66 -23.96 8.31 15.45
CA SER A 66 -24.59 8.66 16.73
C SER A 66 -23.80 8.19 17.96
N SER A 67 -22.79 7.33 17.77
CA SER A 67 -21.97 6.79 18.84
C SER A 67 -20.58 7.43 18.82
N ASP A 68 -20.17 8.04 19.94
CA ASP A 68 -18.85 8.63 20.09
C ASP A 68 -17.72 7.59 19.92
N GLU A 69 -17.95 6.36 20.40
CA GLU A 69 -16.98 5.28 20.23
C GLU A 69 -16.84 4.86 18.76
N ALA A 70 -17.97 4.74 18.05
CA ALA A 70 -17.94 4.44 16.62
C ALA A 70 -17.25 5.55 15.82
N ARG A 71 -17.58 6.81 16.14
CA ARG A 71 -16.93 7.98 15.54
C ARG A 71 -15.43 7.97 15.76
N ALA A 72 -14.96 7.67 16.98
CA ALA A 72 -13.53 7.61 17.28
C ALA A 72 -12.81 6.50 16.50
N LYS A 73 -13.41 5.31 16.38
CA LYS A 73 -12.83 4.20 15.60
C LYS A 73 -12.77 4.50 14.11
N VAL A 74 -13.85 5.05 13.55
CA VAL A 74 -13.89 5.45 12.13
C VAL A 74 -12.87 6.57 11.89
N GLN A 75 -12.73 7.53 12.80
CA GLN A 75 -11.72 8.59 12.69
C GLN A 75 -10.28 8.04 12.73
N ASP A 76 -9.99 7.10 13.62
CA ASP A 76 -8.66 6.45 13.67
C ASP A 76 -8.36 5.66 12.38
N ALA A 77 -9.36 4.98 11.81
CA ALA A 77 -9.23 4.28 10.53
C ALA A 77 -9.00 5.24 9.36
N ILE A 78 -9.71 6.37 9.34
CA ILE A 78 -9.53 7.45 8.36
C ILE A 78 -8.12 8.04 8.44
N ASP A 79 -7.63 8.33 9.64
CA ASP A 79 -6.32 8.94 9.83
C ASP A 79 -5.20 7.97 9.41
N ALA A 80 -5.34 6.68 9.77
CA ALA A 80 -4.43 5.64 9.33
C ALA A 80 -4.44 5.46 7.80
N SER A 81 -5.63 5.44 7.18
CA SER A 81 -5.79 5.33 5.73
C SER A 81 -5.18 6.53 5.01
N SER A 82 -5.47 7.75 5.47
CA SER A 82 -4.90 8.99 4.92
C SER A 82 -3.37 8.93 4.92
N LYS A 83 -2.79 8.54 6.06
CA LYS A 83 -1.35 8.43 6.21
C LYS A 83 -0.76 7.35 5.28
N ALA A 84 -1.37 6.17 5.23
CA ALA A 84 -0.89 5.07 4.39
C ALA A 84 -0.95 5.41 2.90
N ILE A 85 -1.99 6.12 2.46
CA ILE A 85 -2.13 6.60 1.07
C ILE A 85 -1.06 7.66 0.76
N ASP A 86 -0.76 8.56 1.70
CA ASP A 86 0.32 9.54 1.55
C ASP A 86 1.71 8.90 1.49
N ASP A 87 1.95 7.89 2.33
CA ASP A 87 3.19 7.12 2.33
C ASP A 87 3.35 6.35 1.00
N ALA A 88 2.27 5.73 0.49
CA ALA A 88 2.23 5.07 -0.82
C ALA A 88 2.56 6.03 -1.96
N ARG A 89 1.99 7.24 -1.94
CA ARG A 89 2.30 8.28 -2.92
C ARG A 89 3.79 8.63 -2.90
N GLN A 90 4.36 8.89 -1.73
CA GLN A 90 5.79 9.16 -1.61
C GLN A 90 6.65 7.99 -2.10
N ALA A 91 6.24 6.75 -1.82
CA ALA A 91 6.96 5.56 -2.25
C ALA A 91 7.00 5.39 -3.78
N LEU A 92 5.94 5.81 -4.48
CA LEU A 92 5.89 5.84 -5.96
C LEU A 92 6.75 6.96 -6.55
N GLU A 93 6.90 8.08 -5.83
CA GLU A 93 7.73 9.22 -6.25
C GLU A 93 9.23 8.95 -6.05
N GLN A 94 9.61 7.97 -5.22
CA GLN A 94 11.01 7.59 -4.97
C GLN A 94 11.53 6.55 -5.97
N ALA A 95 12.65 6.86 -6.62
CA ALA A 95 13.25 6.06 -7.71
C ALA A 95 13.81 4.69 -7.26
N ASP A 96 14.36 4.60 -6.04
CA ASP A 96 14.90 3.36 -5.42
C ASP A 96 14.11 2.97 -4.16
N GLY A 97 12.78 3.12 -4.24
CA GLY A 97 11.87 3.06 -3.10
C GLY A 97 11.42 1.66 -2.67
N ALA A 98 12.14 0.57 -2.93
CA ALA A 98 11.65 -0.79 -2.63
C ALA A 98 11.28 -0.97 -1.15
N GLU A 99 12.10 -0.45 -0.24
CA GLU A 99 11.79 -0.44 1.20
C GLU A 99 10.59 0.47 1.51
N ALA A 100 10.55 1.68 0.94
CA ALA A 100 9.43 2.60 1.10
C ALA A 100 8.09 2.03 0.59
N ARG A 101 8.12 1.24 -0.49
CA ARG A 101 6.94 0.56 -1.05
C ARG A 101 6.48 -0.58 -0.14
N ALA A 102 7.41 -1.36 0.41
CA ALA A 102 7.08 -2.40 1.37
C ALA A 102 6.47 -1.81 2.66
N ASP A 103 7.03 -0.71 3.15
CA ASP A 103 6.51 0.02 4.32
C ASP A 103 5.11 0.60 4.02
N ALA A 104 4.91 1.20 2.85
CA ALA A 104 3.61 1.71 2.42
C ALA A 104 2.56 0.59 2.26
N GLU A 105 2.95 -0.55 1.68
CA GLU A 105 2.08 -1.73 1.55
C GLU A 105 1.65 -2.25 2.93
N GLN A 106 2.58 -2.31 3.89
CA GLN A 106 2.27 -2.70 5.26
C GLN A 106 1.33 -1.68 5.92
N ALA A 107 1.59 -0.38 5.76
CA ALA A 107 0.74 0.68 6.30
C ALA A 107 -0.70 0.61 5.74
N LEU A 108 -0.85 0.29 4.46
CA LEU A 108 -2.16 0.11 3.81
C LEU A 108 -2.92 -1.11 4.36
N LYS A 109 -2.22 -2.23 4.59
CA LYS A 109 -2.80 -3.41 5.24
C LYS A 109 -3.25 -3.13 6.67
N ASP A 110 -2.45 -2.39 7.43
CA ASP A 110 -2.79 -1.99 8.80
C ASP A 110 -3.99 -1.02 8.81
N ALA A 111 -4.04 -0.07 7.87
CA ALA A 111 -5.18 0.82 7.69
C ALA A 111 -6.47 0.05 7.35
N LYS A 112 -6.37 -0.96 6.48
CA LYS A 112 -7.49 -1.84 6.17
C LYS A 112 -8.00 -2.61 7.39
N ALA A 113 -7.11 -3.16 8.21
CA ALA A 113 -7.52 -3.82 9.46
C ALA A 113 -8.31 -2.86 10.37
N LYS A 114 -7.91 -1.59 10.45
CA LYS A 114 -8.67 -0.58 11.20
C LYS A 114 -10.02 -0.25 10.57
N LEU A 115 -10.14 -0.24 9.24
CA LEU A 115 -11.42 -0.07 8.55
C LEU A 115 -12.39 -1.21 8.87
N ASP A 116 -11.89 -2.45 8.88
CA ASP A 116 -12.70 -3.62 9.25
C ASP A 116 -13.20 -3.53 10.71
N GLU A 117 -12.32 -3.13 11.64
CA GLU A 117 -12.67 -2.89 13.04
C GLU A 117 -13.69 -1.75 13.22
N ALA A 118 -13.52 -0.69 12.43
CA ALA A 118 -14.43 0.45 12.42
C ALA A 118 -15.79 0.07 11.83
N GLY A 119 -15.83 -0.71 10.75
CA GLY A 119 -17.05 -1.23 10.11
C GLY A 119 -17.89 -2.07 11.06
N ALA A 120 -17.24 -2.94 11.84
CA ALA A 120 -17.90 -3.73 12.88
C ALA A 120 -18.54 -2.86 13.98
N SER A 121 -18.06 -1.62 14.18
CA SER A 121 -18.52 -0.71 15.24
C SER A 121 -19.48 0.39 14.75
N ALA A 122 -19.36 0.82 13.48
CA ALA A 122 -20.10 1.96 12.93
C ALA A 122 -21.51 1.60 12.46
N GLY A 123 -21.77 0.32 12.17
CA GLY A 123 -23.05 -0.16 11.67
C GLY A 123 -23.37 0.30 10.25
N ALA A 124 -24.58 0.00 9.79
CA ALA A 124 -24.98 0.14 8.38
C ALA A 124 -24.87 1.56 7.79
N ALA A 125 -24.82 2.60 8.63
CA ALA A 125 -24.76 3.99 8.17
C ALA A 125 -23.41 4.37 7.53
N ALA A 126 -22.30 3.74 7.95
CA ALA A 126 -20.97 3.98 7.38
C ALA A 126 -20.40 2.76 6.64
N GLU A 127 -21.09 1.62 6.70
CA GLU A 127 -20.64 0.34 6.13
C GLU A 127 -20.29 0.45 4.64
N GLY A 128 -21.14 1.07 3.82
CA GLY A 128 -20.88 1.22 2.39
C GLY A 128 -19.65 2.07 2.06
N ALA A 129 -19.38 3.11 2.86
CA ALA A 129 -18.22 3.97 2.65
C ALA A 129 -16.92 3.35 3.17
N LEU A 130 -17.00 2.60 4.27
CA LEU A 130 -15.88 1.83 4.81
C LEU A 130 -15.47 0.70 3.85
N ASP A 131 -16.45 0.01 3.25
CA ASP A 131 -16.24 -1.05 2.26
C ASP A 131 -15.64 -0.50 0.94
N ASP A 132 -16.14 0.65 0.46
CA ASP A 132 -15.58 1.33 -0.71
C ASP A 132 -14.12 1.74 -0.47
N LEU A 133 -13.82 2.33 0.69
CA LEU A 133 -12.44 2.70 1.04
C LEU A 133 -11.54 1.47 1.18
N SER A 134 -12.02 0.39 1.80
CA SER A 134 -11.27 -0.88 1.90
C SER A 134 -10.95 -1.44 0.52
N THR A 135 -11.92 -1.44 -0.40
CA THR A 135 -11.75 -1.90 -1.78
C THR A 135 -10.71 -1.07 -2.53
N LYS A 136 -10.73 0.26 -2.36
CA LYS A 136 -9.74 1.17 -2.96
C LYS A 136 -8.34 0.94 -2.40
N ILE A 137 -8.22 0.69 -1.10
CA ILE A 137 -6.94 0.34 -0.47
C ILE A 137 -6.41 -0.99 -1.01
N ASP A 138 -7.26 -2.01 -1.22
CA ASP A 138 -6.85 -3.26 -1.84
C ASP A 138 -6.32 -3.06 -3.27
N GLY A 139 -7.01 -2.23 -4.06
CA GLY A 139 -6.57 -1.85 -5.40
C GLY A 139 -5.20 -1.17 -5.37
N LEU A 140 -5.01 -0.20 -4.47
CA LEU A 140 -3.74 0.50 -4.30
C LEU A 140 -2.61 -0.45 -3.87
N VAL A 141 -2.88 -1.39 -2.97
CA VAL A 141 -1.91 -2.43 -2.56
C VAL A 141 -1.50 -3.29 -3.75
N ALA A 142 -2.44 -3.67 -4.62
CA ALA A 142 -2.15 -4.44 -5.82
C ALA A 142 -1.31 -3.63 -6.84
N ASP A 143 -1.64 -2.35 -7.03
CA ASP A 143 -0.92 -1.47 -7.95
C ASP A 143 0.52 -1.20 -7.48
N LEU A 144 0.73 -1.02 -6.16
CA LEU A 144 2.07 -0.88 -5.58
C LEU A 144 2.95 -2.11 -5.84
N GLN A 145 2.39 -3.31 -5.73
CA GLN A 145 3.08 -4.57 -6.02
C GLN A 145 3.34 -4.75 -7.53
N GLY A 146 2.47 -4.19 -8.38
CA GLY A 146 2.68 -4.19 -9.83
C GLY A 146 3.70 -3.16 -10.32
N ALA A 147 3.94 -2.11 -9.53
CA ALA A 147 4.90 -1.04 -9.83
C ALA A 147 6.33 -1.33 -9.31
N SER A 148 6.54 -2.43 -8.59
CA SER A 148 7.82 -2.88 -8.01
C SER A 148 8.65 -3.79 -8.91
#